data_AF-A0A935NW51-F1
#
_entry.id   AF-A0A935NW51-F1
#
_cell.length_a   1.000
_cell.length_b   1.000
_cell.length_c   1.000
_cell.angle_alpha   90.00
_cell.angle_beta   90.00
_cell.angle_gamma   90.00
#
_symmetry.space_group_name_H-M   'P 1'
#
loop_
_entity.id
_entity.type
_entity.pdbx_description
1 polymer ?
#
loop_
_entity_poly.entity_id
_entity_poly.type
_entity_poly.pdbx_seq_one_letter_code
_entity_poly.pdbx_strand_id
1 'polypeptide(L)'
;MSREDATERLRRLVEAQEQDPSAPPDPDEGRLLAAAVGGDLAFRWRVLELRGLLLAPPQDDTVAERYGELLEEARNDPDRLAQVRPLGERLRAMQDAGELPRVMLARAPRRHRPQ
;
A
#
# COMPACT_ATOMS: atom_id res chain seq x y z
N MET A 1 -2.33 -13.66 20.86
CA MET A 1 -3.40 -13.37 19.89
C MET A 1 -3.45 -14.51 18.89
N SER A 2 -4.62 -15.13 18.67
CA SER A 2 -4.74 -16.18 17.64
C SER A 2 -4.67 -15.55 16.24
N ARG A 3 -4.28 -16.34 15.24
CA ARG A 3 -4.30 -15.90 13.83
C ARG A 3 -5.72 -15.57 13.37
N GLU A 4 -6.72 -16.27 13.89
CA GLU A 4 -8.13 -16.02 13.61
C GLU A 4 -8.58 -14.66 14.14
N ASP A 5 -8.25 -14.34 15.40
CA ASP A 5 -8.49 -13.01 15.99
C ASP A 5 -7.81 -11.91 15.18
N ALA A 6 -6.56 -12.14 14.76
CA ALA A 6 -5.82 -11.18 13.96
C ALA A 6 -6.47 -10.94 12.59
N THR A 7 -6.99 -12.01 11.97
CA THR A 7 -7.68 -11.95 10.67
C THR A 7 -8.98 -11.17 10.77
N GLU A 8 -9.78 -11.42 11.81
CA GLU A 8 -11.04 -10.70 12.03
C GLU A 8 -10.80 -9.22 12.33
N ARG A 9 -9.80 -8.90 13.15
CA ARG A 9 -9.41 -7.50 13.40
C ARG A 9 -8.96 -6.79 12.14
N LEU A 10 -8.09 -7.43 11.34
CA LEU A 10 -7.61 -6.85 10.10
C LEU A 10 -8.77 -6.63 9.10
N ARG A 11 -9.71 -7.57 9.03
CA ARG A 11 -10.91 -7.43 8.19
C ARG A 11 -11.69 -6.19 8.56
N ARG A 12 -11.97 -5.98 9.86
CA ARG A 12 -12.70 -4.80 10.32
C ARG A 12 -11.96 -3.49 10.01
N LEU A 13 -10.65 -3.47 10.15
CA LEU A 13 -9.84 -2.31 9.77
C LEU A 13 -9.93 -2.02 8.27
N VAL A 14 -9.81 -3.05 7.42
CA VAL A 14 -9.99 -2.92 5.97
C VAL A 14 -11.39 -2.38 5.65
N GLU A 15 -12.44 -2.96 6.21
CA GLU A 15 -13.82 -2.53 5.99
C GLU A 15 -14.04 -1.08 6.43
N ALA A 16 -13.52 -0.68 7.59
CA ALA A 16 -13.62 0.69 8.07
C ALA A 16 -12.91 1.68 7.12
N GLN A 17 -11.71 1.35 6.65
CA GLN A 17 -10.96 2.21 5.73
C GLN A 17 -11.60 2.30 4.34
N GLU A 18 -12.31 1.25 3.91
CA GLU A 18 -13.06 1.26 2.67
C GLU A 18 -14.35 2.09 2.76
N GLN A 19 -14.98 2.12 3.94
CA GLN A 19 -16.15 2.95 4.21
C GLN A 19 -15.77 4.43 4.39
N ASP A 20 -14.67 4.70 5.09
CA ASP A 20 -14.14 6.04 5.31
C ASP A 20 -12.64 6.10 4.98
N PRO A 21 -12.29 6.43 3.72
CA PRO A 21 -10.89 6.55 3.32
C PRO A 21 -10.19 7.78 3.92
N SER A 22 -10.93 8.70 4.54
CA SER A 22 -10.41 9.91 5.18
C SER A 22 -10.08 9.72 6.66
N ALA A 23 -10.67 8.71 7.30
CA ALA A 23 -10.30 8.33 8.66
C ALA A 23 -8.85 7.83 8.66
N PRO A 24 -7.98 8.37 9.53
CA PRO A 24 -6.66 7.80 9.71
C PRO A 24 -6.81 6.47 10.45
N PRO A 25 -6.48 5.33 9.83
CA PRO A 25 -6.34 4.10 10.58
C PRO A 25 -5.14 4.25 11.52
N ASP A 26 -5.08 3.44 12.59
CA ASP A 26 -3.80 3.23 13.29
C ASP A 26 -2.90 2.39 12.35
N PRO A 27 -1.88 2.99 11.71
CA PRO A 27 -1.09 2.30 10.71
C PRO A 27 -0.23 1.20 11.34
N ASP A 28 0.17 1.37 12.60
CA ASP A 28 1.00 0.41 13.32
C ASP A 28 0.21 -0.84 13.70
N GLU A 29 -1.03 -0.68 14.21
CA GLU A 29 -1.91 -1.83 14.48
C GLU A 29 -2.18 -2.63 13.20
N GLY A 30 -2.59 -1.95 12.13
CA GLY A 30 -2.90 -2.61 10.87
C GLY A 30 -1.67 -3.31 10.27
N ARG A 31 -0.48 -2.72 10.40
CA ARG A 31 0.77 -3.33 9.92
C ARG A 31 1.13 -4.59 10.71
N LEU A 32 0.99 -4.58 12.04
CA LEU A 32 1.20 -5.75 12.89
C LEU A 32 0.23 -6.88 12.51
N LEU A 33 -1.05 -6.55 12.31
CA LEU A 33 -2.07 -7.51 11.92
C LEU A 33 -1.82 -8.06 10.50
N ALA A 34 -1.49 -7.20 9.53
CA ALA A 34 -1.18 -7.60 8.17
C ALA A 34 0.05 -8.54 8.13
N ALA A 35 1.09 -8.26 8.91
CA ALA A 35 2.26 -9.12 9.02
C ALA A 35 1.92 -10.50 9.63
N ALA A 36 1.02 -10.55 10.61
CA ALA A 36 0.59 -11.80 11.25
C ALA A 36 -0.35 -12.65 10.37
N VAL A 37 -1.23 -12.00 9.59
CA VAL A 37 -2.24 -12.67 8.77
C VAL A 37 -1.66 -13.11 7.42
N GLY A 38 -0.92 -12.22 6.75
CA GLY A 38 -0.40 -12.41 5.39
C GLY A 38 -1.49 -12.50 4.32
N GLY A 39 -1.10 -12.89 3.11
CA GLY A 39 -2.03 -13.17 2.01
C GLY A 39 -2.77 -11.93 1.47
N ASP A 40 -3.92 -12.14 0.84
CA ASP A 40 -4.67 -11.09 0.15
C ASP A 40 -5.22 -10.00 1.08
N LEU A 41 -5.62 -10.37 2.30
CA LEU A 41 -6.15 -9.40 3.25
C LEU A 41 -5.06 -8.42 3.72
N ALA A 42 -3.85 -8.94 3.97
CA ALA A 42 -2.68 -8.11 4.28
C ALA A 42 -2.29 -7.21 3.11
N PHE A 43 -2.31 -7.73 1.89
CA PHE A 43 -2.05 -6.95 0.69
C PHE A 43 -3.07 -5.82 0.51
N ARG A 44 -4.37 -6.11 0.68
CA ARG A 44 -5.45 -5.12 0.58
C ARG A 44 -5.28 -4.00 1.62
N TRP A 45 -4.92 -4.36 2.85
CA TRP A 45 -4.59 -3.37 3.88
C TRP A 45 -3.44 -2.46 3.46
N ARG A 46 -2.32 -3.01 2.98
CA ARG A 46 -1.15 -2.22 2.56
C ARG A 46 -1.47 -1.26 1.40
N VAL A 47 -2.35 -1.67 0.48
CA VAL A 47 -2.86 -0.78 -0.58
C VAL A 47 -3.65 0.38 0.02
N LEU A 48 -4.52 0.12 0.99
CA LEU A 48 -5.32 1.16 1.67
C LEU A 48 -4.44 2.09 2.52
N GLU A 49 -3.47 1.55 3.25
CA GLU A 49 -2.45 2.31 4.00
C GLU A 49 -1.71 3.28 3.07
N LEU A 50 -1.19 2.79 1.94
CA LEU A 50 -0.48 3.63 0.98
C LEU A 50 -1.39 4.71 0.37
N ARG A 51 -2.67 4.41 0.12
CA ARG A 51 -3.64 5.42 -0.32
C ARG A 51 -3.88 6.49 0.73
N GLY A 52 -3.99 6.10 2.01
CA GLY A 52 -4.10 7.04 3.13
C GLY A 52 -2.88 7.95 3.26
N LEU A 53 -1.68 7.38 3.18
CA LEU A 53 -0.43 8.14 3.16
C LEU A 53 -0.38 9.14 1.99
N LEU A 54 -0.88 8.79 0.81
CA LEU A 54 -0.94 9.71 -0.33
C LEU A 54 -2.00 10.83 -0.20
N LEU A 55 -2.92 10.75 0.79
CA LEU A 55 -3.86 11.84 1.10
C LEU A 55 -3.26 12.83 2.10
N ALA A 56 -2.44 12.34 3.04
CA ALA A 56 -1.72 13.14 4.03
C ALA A 56 -0.24 12.72 4.05
N PRO A 57 0.55 13.08 3.02
CA PRO A 57 1.91 12.60 2.87
C PRO A 57 2.82 13.05 4.02
N PRO A 58 3.54 12.12 4.68
CA PRO A 58 4.65 12.50 5.54
C PRO A 58 5.75 13.18 4.70
N GLN A 59 6.53 14.07 5.33
CA GLN A 59 7.61 14.81 4.67
C GLN A 59 8.94 14.03 4.66
N ASP A 60 8.84 12.70 4.68
CA ASP A 60 9.95 11.77 4.69
C ASP A 60 9.75 10.68 3.61
N ASP A 61 10.65 9.71 3.60
CA ASP A 61 10.71 8.70 2.56
C ASP A 61 9.72 7.54 2.78
N THR A 62 8.89 7.58 3.84
CA THR A 62 7.97 6.50 4.23
C THR A 62 7.07 6.07 3.07
N VAL A 63 6.55 7.01 2.28
CA VAL A 63 5.65 6.67 1.16
C VAL A 63 6.37 5.84 0.10
N ALA A 64 7.64 6.16 -0.18
CA ALA A 64 8.44 5.44 -1.15
C ALA A 64 8.89 4.07 -0.65
N GLU A 65 9.27 3.96 0.61
CA GLU A 65 9.61 2.69 1.25
C GLU A 65 8.41 1.73 1.22
N ARG A 66 7.22 2.21 1.63
CA ARG A 66 5.98 1.41 1.61
C ARG A 66 5.57 0.99 0.21
N TYR A 67 5.74 1.88 -0.77
CA TYR A 67 5.53 1.52 -2.17
C TYR A 67 6.51 0.43 -2.65
N GLY A 68 7.78 0.52 -2.25
CA GLY A 68 8.81 -0.47 -2.59
C GLY A 68 8.49 -1.86 -2.01
N GLU A 69 8.14 -1.93 -0.73
CA GLU A 69 7.71 -3.19 -0.07
C GLU A 69 6.49 -3.81 -0.76
N LEU A 70 5.49 -2.99 -1.07
CA LEU A 70 4.27 -3.43 -1.74
C LEU A 70 4.55 -3.93 -3.17
N LEU A 71 5.50 -3.29 -3.86
CA LEU A 71 5.92 -3.69 -5.19
C LEU A 71 6.69 -5.02 -5.18
N GLU A 72 7.57 -5.21 -4.20
CA GLU A 72 8.30 -6.48 -3.99
C GLU A 72 7.32 -7.64 -3.73
N GLU A 73 6.31 -7.42 -2.88
CA GLU A 73 5.27 -8.43 -2.62
C GLU A 73 4.44 -8.73 -3.89
N ALA A 74 4.10 -7.71 -4.66
CA ALA A 74 3.32 -7.87 -5.89
C ALA A 74 4.13 -8.45 -7.06
N ARG A 75 5.47 -8.51 -7.00
CA ARG A 75 6.34 -8.72 -8.19
C ARG A 75 5.99 -9.92 -9.06
N ASN A 76 5.48 -10.99 -8.46
CA ASN A 76 5.16 -12.26 -9.11
C ASN A 76 3.66 -12.45 -9.38
N ASP A 77 2.83 -11.47 -9.03
CA ASP A 77 1.39 -11.52 -9.16
C ASP A 77 0.92 -10.37 -10.07
N PRO A 78 0.49 -10.66 -11.31
CA PRO A 78 0.13 -9.63 -12.26
C PRO A 78 -1.13 -8.85 -11.87
N ASP A 79 -2.04 -9.46 -11.11
CA ASP A 79 -3.28 -8.83 -10.64
C ASP A 79 -2.97 -7.86 -9.49
N ARG A 80 -2.07 -8.24 -8.58
CA ARG A 80 -1.53 -7.33 -7.56
C ARG A 80 -0.74 -6.19 -8.18
N LEU A 81 0.11 -6.46 -9.18
CA LEU A 81 0.85 -5.39 -9.89
C LEU A 81 -0.09 -4.40 -10.57
N ALA A 82 -1.23 -4.85 -11.11
CA ALA A 82 -2.21 -3.96 -11.72
C ALA A 82 -2.81 -2.97 -10.69
N GLN A 83 -2.93 -3.38 -9.43
CA GLN A 83 -3.40 -2.51 -8.33
C GLN A 83 -2.32 -1.54 -7.83
N VAL A 84 -1.04 -1.94 -7.84
CA VAL A 84 0.09 -1.14 -7.33
C VAL A 84 0.55 -0.06 -8.31
N ARG A 85 0.49 -0.32 -9.63
CA ARG A 85 1.00 0.62 -10.66
C ARG A 85 0.39 2.02 -10.59
N PRO A 86 -0.94 2.21 -10.46
CA PRO A 86 -1.53 3.55 -10.38
C PRO A 86 -1.04 4.34 -9.15
N LEU A 87 -0.74 3.66 -8.04
CA LEU A 87 -0.19 4.29 -6.85
C LEU A 87 1.22 4.84 -7.11
N GLY A 88 2.05 4.09 -7.84
CA GLY A 88 3.38 4.54 -8.24
C GLY A 88 3.35 5.70 -9.24
N GLU A 89 2.34 5.78 -10.10
CA GLU A 89 2.12 6.93 -10.99
C GLU A 89 1.72 8.18 -10.21
N ARG A 90 0.78 8.04 -9.27
CA ARG A 90 0.39 9.13 -8.37
C ARG A 90 1.55 9.63 -7.52
N LEU A 91 2.33 8.71 -6.96
CA LEU A 91 3.53 9.04 -6.19
C LEU A 91 4.54 9.86 -7.00
N ARG A 92 4.82 9.46 -8.25
CA ARG A 92 5.67 10.24 -9.16
C ARG A 92 5.10 11.63 -9.44
N ALA A 93 3.80 11.73 -9.72
CA ALA A 93 3.15 13.02 -9.96
C ALA A 93 3.28 13.97 -8.76
N MET A 94 3.11 13.46 -7.53
CA MET A 94 3.28 14.23 -6.29
C MET A 94 4.75 14.68 -6.08
N GLN A 95 5.73 13.81 -6.38
CA GLN A 95 7.15 14.18 -6.36
C GLN A 95 7.50 15.26 -7.40
N ASP A 96 6.88 15.20 -8.57
CA ASP A 96 7.06 16.21 -9.63
C ASP A 96 6.41 17.55 -9.26
N ALA A 97 5.27 17.51 -8.58
CA ALA A 97 4.58 18.69 -8.03
C ALA A 97 5.28 19.29 -6.79
N GLY A 98 6.27 18.60 -6.22
CA GLY A 98 6.97 19.02 -5.01
C GLY A 98 6.19 18.78 -3.72
N GLU A 99 5.13 17.97 -3.76
CA GLU A 99 4.32 17.57 -2.60
C GLU A 99 4.99 16.46 -1.77
N LEU A 100 5.95 15.76 -2.36
CA LEU A 100 6.71 14.68 -1.73
C LEU A 100 8.22 14.82 -2.01
N PRO A 101 9.08 14.34 -1.10
CA PRO A 101 10.51 14.25 -1.36
C PRO A 101 10.81 13.47 -2.64
N ARG A 102 11.75 13.98 -3.44
CA ARG A 102 12.24 13.29 -4.63
C ARG A 102 13.17 12.15 -4.22
N VAL A 103 12.59 10.97 -4.07
CA VAL A 103 13.30 9.72 -3.80
C VAL A 103 13.15 8.74 -4.95
N MET A 104 14.17 7.89 -5.11
CA MET A 104 14.21 6.93 -6.20
C MET A 104 13.21 5.80 -5.96
N LEU A 105 12.17 5.74 -6.79
CA LEU A 105 11.16 4.68 -6.73
C LEU A 105 11.60 3.46 -7.53
N ALA A 106 11.46 2.27 -6.92
CA ALA A 106 11.59 1.02 -7.65
C ALA A 106 10.56 0.97 -8.80
N ARG A 107 11.01 0.60 -10.01
CA ARG A 107 10.12 0.55 -11.17
C ARG A 107 9.40 -0.79 -11.20
N ALA A 108 8.07 -0.76 -11.24
CA ALA A 108 7.29 -1.96 -11.55
C ALA A 108 7.70 -2.51 -12.92
N PRO A 109 7.92 -3.85 -13.05
CA PRO A 109 8.27 -4.45 -14.33
C PRO A 109 7.16 -4.15 -15.34
N ARG A 110 7.49 -3.54 -16.47
CA ARG A 110 6.49 -3.22 -17.51
C ARG A 110 5.96 -4.55 -18.08
N ARG A 111 4.64 -4.73 -18.13
CA ARG A 111 4.02 -5.85 -18.87
C ARG A 111 4.44 -5.66 -20.34
N HIS A 112 5.36 -6.49 -20.82
CA HIS A 112 5.65 -6.61 -22.23
C HIS A 112 4.42 -7.29 -22.84
N ARG A 113 3.54 -6.51 -23.48
CA ARG A 113 2.40 -7.06 -24.22
C ARG A 113 2.99 -7.69 -25.50
N PRO A 114 2.90 -9.02 -25.73
CA PRO A 114 3.18 -9.55 -27.06
C PRO A 114 2.08 -9.03 -27.98
N GLN A 115 2.49 -8.44 -29.10
CA GLN A 115 1.59 -8.14 -30.22
C GLN A 115 1.41 -9.40 -31.06
#